data_AF-A0A3N4M7Q5-F1
#
_entry.id   AF-A0A3N4M7Q5-F1
#
_cell.length_a   1.000
_cell.length_b   1.000
_cell.length_c   1.000
_cell.angle_alpha   90.00
_cell.angle_beta   90.00
_cell.angle_gamma   90.00
#
_symmetry.space_group_name_H-M   'P 1'
#
loop_
_entity.id
_entity.type
_entity.pdbx_description
1 polymer ?
#
loop_
_entity_poly.entity_id
_entity_poly.type
_entity_poly.pdbx_seq_one_letter_code
_entity_poly.pdbx_strand_id
1 'polypeptide(L)'
;MKCSIILILFFYCNDVFSQSHSSMSVEKKYFHKSTASNYTGYKLYLKANLNDSVLTSDSKYTRGLDYSLRPFIELSDSLKLIFVGQLLDYANDTTLCCMPVERYGFDGFEGLFGNPQSKRFNTQMDALVIINRLCFPYLTNMYASYPVLYDMSMKREINDNSKLITEVFQTYKCWYEQCLTKKQILKYFPFNDTRVVWYAGKKSIEEKPKWYKCD
;
A
#
# COMPACT_ATOMS: atom_id res chain seq x y z
N MET A 1 36.77 -35.51 60.85
CA MET A 1 36.49 -34.69 59.67
C MET A 1 35.42 -35.39 58.85
N LYS A 2 34.22 -34.80 58.76
CA LYS A 2 33.14 -35.28 57.88
C LYS A 2 32.86 -34.15 56.89
N CYS A 3 33.24 -34.34 55.63
CA CYS A 3 32.91 -33.42 54.54
C CYS A 3 31.61 -33.91 53.88
N SER A 4 30.52 -33.19 54.12
CA SER A 4 29.26 -33.36 53.40
C SER A 4 29.30 -32.50 52.14
N ILE A 5 29.23 -33.13 50.97
CA ILE A 5 29.09 -32.46 49.67
C ILE A 5 27.60 -32.32 49.40
N ILE A 6 27.10 -31.08 49.37
CA ILE A 6 25.72 -30.75 48.97
C ILE A 6 25.74 -30.56 47.45
N LEU A 7 25.09 -31.47 46.73
CA LEU A 7 24.87 -31.38 45.29
C LEU A 7 23.64 -30.49 45.04
N ILE A 8 23.86 -29.25 44.57
CA ILE A 8 22.77 -28.35 44.14
C ILE A 8 22.51 -28.63 42.66
N LEU A 9 21.42 -29.36 42.37
CA LEU A 9 20.90 -29.54 41.02
C LEU A 9 20.16 -28.25 40.59
N PHE A 10 20.84 -27.40 39.82
CA PHE A 10 20.20 -26.31 39.10
C PHE A 10 19.42 -26.88 37.91
N PHE A 11 18.11 -27.05 38.09
CA PHE A 11 17.19 -27.20 36.96
C PHE A 11 17.05 -25.84 36.27
N TYR A 12 17.89 -25.61 35.24
CA TYR A 12 17.62 -24.60 34.23
C TYR A 12 16.42 -25.07 33.41
N CYS A 13 15.21 -24.70 33.82
CA CYS A 13 14.07 -24.64 32.91
C CYS A 13 14.38 -23.53 31.89
N ASN A 14 14.99 -23.92 30.77
CA ASN A 14 14.96 -23.11 29.57
C ASN A 14 13.50 -23.09 29.09
N ASP A 15 12.75 -22.10 29.55
CA ASP A 15 11.55 -21.65 28.86
C ASP A 15 12.00 -21.19 27.47
N VAL A 16 11.97 -22.11 26.51
CA VAL A 16 12.07 -21.81 25.08
C VAL A 16 10.74 -21.15 24.73
N PHE A 17 10.60 -19.89 25.11
CA PHE A 17 9.61 -18.98 24.56
C PHE A 17 9.98 -18.82 23.09
N SER A 18 9.40 -19.67 22.24
CA SER A 18 9.37 -19.45 20.81
C SER A 18 8.67 -18.12 20.57
N GLN A 19 9.44 -17.02 20.50
CA GLN A 19 8.93 -15.76 20.00
C GLN A 19 8.46 -16.05 18.57
N SER A 20 7.14 -16.14 18.39
CA SER A 20 6.52 -16.16 17.08
C SER A 20 6.94 -14.89 16.36
N HIS A 21 8.00 -14.98 15.56
CA HIS A 21 8.48 -13.86 14.75
C HIS A 21 7.37 -13.50 13.76
N SER A 22 6.68 -12.39 14.05
CA SER A 22 5.71 -11.84 13.12
C SER A 22 6.48 -11.38 11.88
N SER A 23 6.14 -11.91 10.72
CA SER A 23 6.82 -11.57 9.45
C SER A 23 5.84 -10.89 8.51
N MET A 24 6.23 -9.76 7.95
CA MET A 24 5.38 -8.98 7.04
C MET A 24 6.14 -8.67 5.76
N SER A 25 5.50 -8.92 4.61
CA SER A 25 6.15 -8.79 3.31
C SER A 25 5.18 -8.33 2.21
N VAL A 26 5.70 -7.57 1.26
CA VAL A 26 5.07 -7.25 -0.02
C VAL A 26 5.65 -8.18 -1.09
N GLU A 27 4.85 -9.13 -1.58
CA GLU A 27 5.25 -10.08 -2.60
C GLU A 27 4.84 -9.59 -4.00
N LYS A 28 5.78 -9.57 -4.96
CA LYS A 28 5.50 -9.35 -6.38
C LYS A 28 5.38 -10.67 -7.11
N LYS A 29 4.21 -10.96 -7.71
CA LYS A 29 3.94 -12.21 -8.43
C LYS A 29 3.60 -11.94 -9.89
N TYR A 30 4.05 -12.83 -10.78
CA TYR A 30 3.74 -12.77 -12.20
C TYR A 30 2.50 -13.62 -12.53
N PHE A 31 1.65 -13.12 -13.43
CA PHE A 31 0.44 -13.78 -13.89
C PHE A 31 0.42 -13.87 -15.40
N HIS A 32 0.32 -15.11 -15.91
CA HIS A 32 0.04 -15.37 -17.31
C HIS A 32 -1.48 -15.30 -17.53
N LYS A 33 -1.96 -14.11 -17.92
CA LYS A 33 -3.39 -13.73 -18.01
C LYS A 33 -4.10 -13.80 -16.66
N SER A 34 -4.32 -12.64 -16.06
CA SER A 34 -5.06 -12.53 -14.79
C SER A 34 -6.50 -13.05 -14.95
N THR A 35 -7.07 -13.66 -13.90
CA THR A 35 -8.47 -14.10 -13.94
C THR A 35 -9.45 -12.92 -14.06
N ALA A 36 -9.01 -11.73 -13.67
CA ALA A 36 -9.77 -10.49 -13.77
C ALA A 36 -9.53 -9.73 -15.09
N SER A 37 -8.48 -10.06 -15.85
CA SER A 37 -8.22 -9.41 -17.15
C SER A 37 -7.35 -10.25 -18.08
N ASN A 38 -7.50 -10.06 -19.39
CA ASN A 38 -6.65 -10.71 -20.39
C ASN A 38 -5.19 -10.23 -20.40
N TYR A 39 -4.78 -9.37 -19.46
CA TYR A 39 -3.41 -8.88 -19.36
C TYR A 39 -2.49 -9.83 -18.61
N THR A 40 -1.28 -9.95 -19.16
CA THR A 40 -0.14 -10.61 -18.52
C THR A 40 0.76 -9.56 -17.89
N GLY A 41 1.26 -9.82 -16.69
CA GLY A 41 2.07 -8.86 -15.94
C GLY A 41 2.28 -9.26 -14.49
N TYR A 42 2.67 -8.31 -13.67
CA TYR A 42 2.90 -8.49 -12.24
C TYR A 42 1.76 -7.92 -11.39
N LYS A 43 1.64 -8.36 -10.15
CA LYS A 43 0.79 -7.75 -9.13
C LYS A 43 1.45 -7.86 -7.77
N LEU A 44 1.28 -6.83 -6.95
CA LEU A 44 1.76 -6.78 -5.58
C LEU A 44 0.71 -7.33 -4.60
N TYR A 45 1.19 -8.06 -3.60
CA TYR A 45 0.38 -8.67 -2.54
C TYR A 45 0.96 -8.40 -1.17
N LEU A 46 0.08 -8.13 -0.21
CA LEU A 46 0.46 -8.04 1.19
C LEU A 46 0.36 -9.43 1.82
N LYS A 47 1.35 -9.77 2.64
CA LYS A 47 1.38 -10.99 3.45
C LYS A 47 1.85 -10.67 4.85
N ALA A 48 1.09 -11.10 5.84
CA ALA A 48 1.46 -11.01 7.25
C ALA A 48 1.29 -12.39 7.90
N ASN A 49 2.34 -12.88 8.55
CA ASN A 49 2.26 -13.99 9.50
C ASN A 49 2.24 -13.37 10.89
N LEU A 50 1.08 -13.38 11.53
CA LEU A 50 0.83 -12.77 12.85
C LEU A 50 0.45 -13.88 13.82
N ASN A 51 1.41 -14.30 14.64
CA ASN A 51 1.27 -15.41 15.59
C ASN A 51 0.66 -16.64 14.91
N ASP A 52 -0.62 -16.93 15.15
CA ASP A 52 -1.35 -18.10 14.63
C ASP A 52 -2.16 -17.82 13.35
N SER A 53 -2.05 -16.62 12.77
CA SER A 53 -2.82 -16.21 11.60
C SER A 53 -1.93 -15.81 10.43
N VAL A 54 -2.31 -16.25 9.23
CA VAL A 54 -1.69 -15.83 7.97
C VAL A 54 -2.68 -14.98 7.20
N LEU A 55 -2.38 -13.69 7.07
CA LEU A 55 -3.13 -12.77 6.24
C LEU A 55 -2.46 -12.69 4.87
N THR A 56 -3.25 -12.83 3.81
CA THR A 56 -2.79 -12.56 2.45
C THR A 56 -3.83 -11.73 1.72
N SER A 57 -3.38 -10.74 0.95
CA SER A 57 -4.26 -10.02 0.03
C SER A 57 -4.49 -10.81 -1.27
N ASP A 58 -3.88 -11.99 -1.40
CA ASP A 58 -4.05 -12.91 -2.52
C ASP A 58 -5.35 -13.70 -2.36
N SER A 59 -6.45 -13.02 -2.64
CA SER A 59 -7.76 -13.65 -2.63
C SER A 59 -7.92 -14.51 -3.90
N LYS A 60 -7.74 -15.82 -3.76
CA LYS A 60 -8.07 -16.84 -4.79
C LYS A 60 -9.54 -16.78 -5.24
N TYR A 61 -10.40 -16.08 -4.51
CA TYR A 61 -11.87 -16.10 -4.67
C TYR A 61 -12.46 -14.78 -5.13
N THR A 62 -11.69 -13.70 -5.22
CA THR A 62 -12.17 -12.44 -5.81
C THR A 62 -12.13 -12.60 -7.33
N ARG A 63 -13.28 -12.96 -7.91
CA ARG A 63 -13.57 -12.86 -9.36
C ARG A 63 -13.57 -11.42 -9.89
N GLY A 64 -12.90 -10.51 -9.20
CA GLY A 64 -13.05 -9.08 -9.41
C GLY A 64 -11.79 -8.35 -9.04
N LEU A 65 -11.69 -7.16 -9.62
CA LEU A 65 -10.60 -6.20 -9.56
C LEU A 65 -10.38 -5.61 -8.17
N ASP A 66 -10.86 -6.30 -7.15
CA ASP A 66 -10.95 -5.80 -5.82
C ASP A 66 -9.60 -6.05 -5.15
N TYR A 67 -8.86 -4.97 -4.97
CA TYR A 67 -7.80 -4.89 -3.96
C TYR A 67 -8.46 -5.00 -2.58
N SER A 68 -8.98 -6.19 -2.26
CA SER A 68 -9.60 -6.46 -0.97
C SER A 68 -8.49 -6.53 0.05
N LEU A 69 -8.19 -5.37 0.61
CA LEU A 69 -7.27 -5.20 1.73
C LEU A 69 -8.01 -5.28 3.06
N ARG A 70 -9.24 -5.79 3.09
CA ARG A 70 -10.08 -5.87 4.30
C ARG A 70 -9.35 -6.43 5.53
N PRO A 71 -8.64 -7.56 5.46
CA PRO A 71 -7.89 -8.06 6.63
C PRO A 71 -6.72 -7.15 7.03
N PHE A 72 -6.22 -6.30 6.14
CA PHE A 72 -5.11 -5.37 6.39
C PHE A 72 -5.58 -3.99 6.87
N ILE A 73 -6.81 -3.60 6.53
CA ILE A 73 -7.43 -2.34 6.96
C ILE A 73 -7.61 -2.29 8.48
N GLU A 74 -7.85 -3.44 9.11
CA GLU A 74 -8.02 -3.54 10.57
C GLU A 74 -6.70 -3.65 11.34
N LEU A 75 -5.55 -3.69 10.65
CA LEU A 75 -4.25 -3.70 11.32
C LEU A 75 -3.97 -2.36 12.02
N SER A 76 -3.15 -2.43 13.08
CA SER A 76 -2.62 -1.22 13.72
C SER A 76 -1.79 -0.41 12.74
N ASP A 77 -1.73 0.91 12.97
CA ASP A 77 -0.95 1.82 12.15
C ASP A 77 0.53 1.43 12.07
N SER A 78 1.11 0.95 13.18
CA SER A 78 2.48 0.46 13.23
C SER A 78 2.73 -0.67 12.23
N LEU A 79 1.80 -1.61 12.10
CA LEU A 79 1.88 -2.73 11.15
C LEU A 79 1.64 -2.25 9.72
N LYS A 80 0.67 -1.36 9.50
CA LYS A 80 0.44 -0.75 8.17
C LYS A 80 1.67 0.00 7.66
N LEU A 81 2.37 0.73 8.54
CA LEU A 81 3.58 1.47 8.19
C LEU A 81 4.74 0.57 7.73
N ILE A 82 4.80 -0.70 8.18
CA ILE A 82 5.76 -1.67 7.65
C ILE A 82 5.47 -1.96 6.17
N PHE A 83 4.21 -2.16 5.80
CA PHE A 83 3.82 -2.37 4.40
C PHE A 83 4.04 -1.12 3.55
N VAL A 84 3.68 0.06 4.05
CA VAL A 84 3.90 1.32 3.32
C VAL A 84 5.38 1.48 2.97
N GLY A 85 6.29 1.25 3.93
CA GLY A 85 7.73 1.31 3.67
C GLY A 85 8.15 0.39 2.53
N GLN A 86 7.73 -0.87 2.56
CA GLN A 86 8.06 -1.83 1.51
C GLN A 86 7.41 -1.50 0.15
N LEU A 87 6.20 -0.93 0.13
CA LEU A 87 5.54 -0.50 -1.11
C LEU A 87 6.29 0.67 -1.75
N LEU A 88 6.91 1.55 -0.96
CA LEU A 88 7.69 2.68 -1.47
C LEU A 88 9.00 2.26 -2.16
N ASP A 89 9.48 1.04 -1.94
CA ASP A 89 10.66 0.50 -2.64
C ASP A 89 10.38 0.24 -4.13
N TYR A 90 9.10 0.15 -4.53
CA TYR A 90 8.68 -0.02 -5.93
C TYR A 90 8.68 1.29 -6.73
N ALA A 91 9.24 2.38 -6.21
CA ALA A 91 9.29 3.70 -6.85
C ALA A 91 9.95 3.72 -8.24
N ASN A 92 10.72 2.70 -8.59
CA ASN A 92 11.40 2.58 -9.90
C ASN A 92 10.96 1.32 -10.69
N ASP A 93 9.96 0.57 -10.21
CA ASP A 93 9.54 -0.69 -10.84
C ASP A 93 8.52 -0.46 -11.96
N THR A 94 9.02 -0.26 -13.17
CA THR A 94 8.19 0.05 -14.35
C THR A 94 7.55 -1.17 -15.01
N THR A 95 7.64 -2.37 -14.41
CA THR A 95 7.03 -3.56 -15.01
C THR A 95 5.50 -3.42 -15.07
N LEU A 96 4.88 -4.01 -16.09
CA LEU A 96 3.44 -3.86 -16.29
C LEU A 96 2.64 -4.64 -15.24
N CYS A 97 1.61 -3.99 -14.70
CA CYS A 97 0.63 -4.65 -13.87
C CYS A 97 -0.26 -5.57 -14.73
N CYS A 98 -0.67 -6.70 -14.17
CA CYS A 98 -1.65 -7.60 -14.78
C CYS A 98 -3.11 -7.14 -14.55
N MET A 99 -3.31 -6.04 -13.84
CA MET A 99 -4.62 -5.44 -13.62
C MET A 99 -4.91 -4.38 -14.70
N PRO A 100 -6.16 -4.29 -15.18
CA PRO A 100 -6.59 -3.26 -16.11
C PRO A 100 -6.88 -1.95 -15.38
N VAL A 101 -6.78 -0.84 -16.09
CA VAL A 101 -7.27 0.45 -15.61
C VAL A 101 -8.80 0.40 -15.59
N GLU A 102 -9.36 0.34 -14.39
CA GLU A 102 -10.80 0.32 -14.14
C GLU A 102 -11.13 1.10 -12.88
N ARG A 103 -12.42 1.41 -12.69
CA ARG A 103 -12.88 2.09 -11.48
C ARG A 103 -12.83 1.14 -10.30
N TYR A 104 -12.07 1.51 -9.28
CA TYR A 104 -11.89 0.74 -8.06
C TYR A 104 -12.76 1.32 -6.94
N GLY A 105 -14.08 1.08 -6.99
CA GLY A 105 -15.06 1.51 -5.96
C GLY A 105 -16.44 1.88 -6.54
N PHE A 106 -17.52 1.74 -5.77
CA PHE A 106 -18.91 1.77 -6.28
C PHE A 106 -19.70 3.06 -5.99
N ASP A 107 -19.22 3.96 -5.14
CA ASP A 107 -20.09 5.03 -4.63
C ASP A 107 -20.03 6.31 -5.47
N GLY A 108 -21.09 6.51 -6.28
CA GLY A 108 -21.94 7.72 -6.35
C GLY A 108 -21.37 9.11 -6.59
N PHE A 109 -20.05 9.32 -6.62
CA PHE A 109 -19.47 10.64 -6.82
C PHE A 109 -18.99 10.79 -8.25
N GLU A 110 -19.89 11.31 -9.09
CA GLU A 110 -19.55 11.85 -10.40
C GLU A 110 -18.73 13.13 -10.22
N GLY A 111 -17.47 13.08 -10.64
CA GLY A 111 -16.68 14.27 -10.96
C GLY A 111 -15.32 13.89 -11.53
N LEU A 112 -14.79 14.49 -12.59
CA LEU A 112 -15.36 15.48 -13.51
C LEU A 112 -14.52 15.51 -14.81
N PHE A 113 -14.08 14.37 -15.38
CA PHE A 113 -13.28 14.36 -16.63
C PHE A 113 -13.55 13.24 -17.65
N GLY A 114 -14.62 12.44 -17.48
CA GLY A 114 -14.93 11.34 -18.42
C GLY A 114 -14.11 10.06 -18.14
N ASN A 115 -13.98 9.18 -19.13
CA ASN A 115 -13.31 7.88 -18.98
C ASN A 115 -11.80 7.95 -19.26
N PRO A 116 -10.95 7.30 -18.43
CA PRO A 116 -9.52 7.24 -18.70
C PRO A 116 -9.23 6.52 -20.02
N GLN A 117 -8.22 7.01 -20.74
CA GLN A 117 -7.73 6.46 -22.00
C GLN A 117 -6.77 5.29 -21.76
N SER A 118 -5.93 5.38 -20.71
CA SER A 118 -5.06 4.29 -20.30
C SER A 118 -5.86 3.03 -20.01
N LYS A 119 -5.37 1.90 -20.52
CA LYS A 119 -5.96 0.57 -20.28
C LYS A 119 -5.14 -0.29 -19.32
N ARG A 120 -3.87 0.10 -19.11
CA ARG A 120 -2.90 -0.61 -18.27
C ARG A 120 -2.12 0.40 -17.43
N PHE A 121 -1.52 -0.10 -16.36
CA PHE A 121 -0.61 0.65 -15.50
C PHE A 121 0.55 -0.26 -15.06
N ASN A 122 1.56 0.31 -14.42
CA ASN A 122 2.76 -0.39 -14.00
C ASN A 122 2.77 -0.70 -12.49
N THR A 123 3.77 -1.43 -12.02
CA THR A 123 3.92 -1.81 -10.61
C THR A 123 4.16 -0.61 -9.70
N GLN A 124 4.76 0.50 -10.17
CA GLN A 124 4.83 1.76 -9.41
C GLN A 124 3.42 2.23 -9.02
N MET A 125 2.50 2.29 -10.00
CA MET A 125 1.12 2.70 -9.77
C MET A 125 0.36 1.70 -8.89
N ASP A 126 0.60 0.39 -9.07
CA ASP A 126 0.03 -0.68 -8.24
C ASP A 126 0.36 -0.45 -6.75
N ALA A 127 1.62 -0.14 -6.44
CA ALA A 127 2.06 0.14 -5.08
C ALA A 127 1.35 1.35 -4.47
N LEU A 128 1.24 2.47 -5.22
CA LEU A 128 0.55 3.67 -4.73
C LEU A 128 -0.94 3.43 -4.47
N VAL A 129 -1.61 2.66 -5.33
CA VAL A 129 -3.02 2.27 -5.14
C VAL A 129 -3.19 1.45 -3.86
N ILE A 130 -2.28 0.51 -3.60
CA ILE A 130 -2.30 -0.29 -2.36
C ILE A 130 -2.10 0.61 -1.14
N ILE A 131 -1.15 1.56 -1.17
CA ILE A 131 -0.95 2.52 -0.06
C ILE A 131 -2.24 3.30 0.21
N ASN A 132 -2.87 3.85 -0.83
CA ASN A 132 -4.12 4.61 -0.69
C ASN A 132 -5.20 3.77 -0.02
N ARG A 133 -5.44 2.55 -0.51
CA ARG A 133 -6.47 1.67 0.04
C ARG A 133 -6.16 1.19 1.45
N LEU A 134 -4.90 0.96 1.78
CA LEU A 134 -4.47 0.49 3.09
C LEU A 134 -4.63 1.58 4.15
N CYS A 135 -4.28 2.82 3.81
CA CYS A 135 -4.20 3.94 4.76
C CYS A 135 -5.45 4.81 4.77
N PHE A 136 -6.22 4.82 3.67
CA PHE A 136 -7.40 5.66 3.47
C PHE A 136 -8.58 4.86 2.89
N PRO A 137 -8.98 3.73 3.51
CA PRO A 137 -9.91 2.77 2.91
C PRO A 137 -11.28 3.36 2.55
N TYR A 138 -11.82 4.25 3.39
CA TYR A 138 -13.12 4.88 3.15
C TYR A 138 -13.06 6.08 2.19
N LEU A 139 -11.86 6.61 1.96
CA LEU A 139 -11.64 7.84 1.20
C LEU A 139 -11.04 7.59 -0.19
N THR A 140 -10.46 6.41 -0.41
CA THR A 140 -9.84 6.06 -1.70
C THR A 140 -10.83 6.13 -2.85
N ASN A 141 -12.09 5.74 -2.63
CA ASN A 141 -13.16 5.86 -3.63
C ASN A 141 -13.43 7.32 -4.05
N MET A 142 -13.10 8.29 -3.19
CA MET A 142 -13.27 9.71 -3.46
C MET A 142 -12.01 10.38 -4.04
N TYR A 143 -10.82 9.93 -3.64
CA TYR A 143 -9.57 10.61 -3.95
C TYR A 143 -8.68 9.91 -4.99
N ALA A 144 -8.82 8.60 -5.18
CA ALA A 144 -8.01 7.80 -6.10
C ALA A 144 -8.81 6.61 -6.65
N SER A 145 -9.90 6.93 -7.36
CA SER A 145 -10.90 5.96 -7.82
C SER A 145 -10.44 5.13 -9.03
N TYR A 146 -9.43 5.59 -9.77
CA TYR A 146 -8.79 4.87 -10.86
C TYR A 146 -7.27 4.77 -10.61
N PRO A 147 -6.60 3.71 -11.07
CA PRO A 147 -5.15 3.60 -11.05
C PRO A 147 -4.52 4.47 -12.16
N VAL A 148 -4.88 5.74 -12.22
CA VAL A 148 -4.47 6.68 -13.25
C VAL A 148 -4.04 7.98 -12.61
N LEU A 149 -2.85 8.46 -12.98
CA LEU A 149 -2.37 9.78 -12.63
C LEU A 149 -2.51 10.70 -13.84
N TYR A 150 -2.87 11.94 -13.59
CA TYR A 150 -3.11 12.99 -14.57
C TYR A 150 -2.26 14.21 -14.21
N ASP A 151 -1.53 14.73 -15.18
CA ASP A 151 -0.77 15.95 -15.03
C ASP A 151 -1.63 17.14 -15.46
N MET A 152 -1.96 18.01 -14.51
CA MET A 152 -2.83 19.17 -14.72
C MET A 152 -2.18 20.24 -15.61
N SER A 153 -0.86 20.32 -15.65
CA SER A 153 -0.13 21.27 -16.50
C SER A 153 -0.10 20.77 -17.95
N MET A 154 0.18 19.48 -18.14
CA MET A 154 0.22 18.87 -19.48
C MET A 154 -1.16 18.49 -20.03
N LYS A 155 -2.18 18.48 -19.16
CA LYS A 155 -3.55 18.04 -19.46
C LYS A 155 -3.62 16.64 -20.07
N ARG A 156 -2.85 15.70 -19.53
CA ARG A 156 -2.84 14.31 -19.98
C ARG A 156 -2.55 13.33 -18.85
N GLU A 157 -2.95 12.08 -19.08
CA GLU A 157 -2.54 10.95 -18.23
C GLU A 157 -1.03 10.74 -18.32
N ILE A 158 -0.44 10.24 -17.24
CA ILE A 158 1.01 10.02 -17.11
C ILE A 158 1.36 8.59 -16.72
N ASN A 159 0.43 7.64 -16.91
CA ASN A 159 0.60 6.23 -16.55
C ASN A 159 1.77 5.54 -17.26
N ASP A 160 2.23 6.09 -18.38
CA ASP A 160 3.38 5.66 -19.17
C ASP A 160 4.66 6.45 -18.84
N ASN A 161 4.58 7.48 -17.99
CA ASN A 161 5.70 8.35 -17.64
C ASN A 161 6.24 8.02 -16.24
N SER A 162 7.13 7.02 -16.20
CA SER A 162 7.74 6.53 -14.95
C SER A 162 8.43 7.63 -14.14
N LYS A 163 9.05 8.62 -14.81
CA LYS A 163 9.74 9.73 -14.13
C LYS A 163 8.76 10.58 -13.32
N LEU A 164 7.64 10.99 -13.91
CA LEU A 164 6.61 11.76 -13.20
C LEU A 164 5.94 10.92 -12.10
N ILE A 165 5.76 9.63 -12.31
CA ILE A 165 5.26 8.72 -11.25
C ILE A 165 6.26 8.67 -10.09
N THR A 166 7.56 8.60 -10.36
CA THR A 166 8.60 8.64 -9.31
C THR A 166 8.58 9.96 -8.53
N GLU A 167 8.25 11.09 -9.17
CA GLU A 167 8.03 12.36 -8.46
C GLU A 167 6.84 12.25 -7.49
N VAL A 168 5.75 11.60 -7.88
CA VAL A 168 4.61 11.33 -6.97
C VAL A 168 5.05 10.48 -5.77
N PHE A 169 5.93 9.48 -5.97
CA PHE A 169 6.47 8.71 -4.84
C PHE A 169 7.18 9.57 -3.79
N GLN A 170 7.78 10.71 -4.16
CA GLN A 170 8.42 11.60 -3.18
C GLN A 170 7.40 12.20 -2.21
N THR A 171 6.23 12.59 -2.70
CA THR A 171 5.11 13.03 -1.85
C THR A 171 4.70 11.95 -0.86
N TYR A 172 4.63 10.69 -1.31
CA TYR A 172 4.30 9.56 -0.43
C TYR A 172 5.42 9.25 0.58
N LYS A 173 6.69 9.31 0.18
CA LYS A 173 7.84 9.11 1.08
C LYS A 173 7.88 10.15 2.19
N CYS A 174 7.70 11.40 1.81
CA CYS A 174 7.64 12.51 2.73
C CYS A 174 6.49 12.37 3.73
N TRP A 175 5.28 12.03 3.26
CA TRP A 175 4.16 11.70 4.16
C TRP A 175 4.47 10.51 5.08
N TYR A 176 5.12 9.48 4.56
CA TYR A 176 5.51 8.28 5.32
C TYR A 176 6.51 8.60 6.45
N GLU A 177 7.52 9.42 6.20
CA GLU A 177 8.49 9.87 7.21
C GLU A 177 7.81 10.62 8.38
N GLN A 178 6.81 11.45 8.06
CA GLN A 178 6.00 12.11 9.08
C GLN A 178 5.19 11.11 9.90
N CYS A 179 4.60 10.11 9.24
CA CYS A 179 3.88 9.03 9.92
C CYS A 179 4.80 8.21 10.84
N LEU A 180 6.03 7.92 10.41
CA LEU A 180 7.04 7.23 11.23
C LEU A 180 7.40 8.05 12.48
N THR A 181 7.63 9.36 12.32
CA THR A 181 7.93 10.27 13.43
C THR A 181 6.81 10.29 14.47
N LYS A 182 5.55 10.23 14.02
CA LYS A 182 4.37 10.22 14.88
C LYS A 182 3.92 8.82 15.31
N LYS A 183 4.52 7.77 14.77
CA LYS A 183 4.14 6.36 14.96
C LYS A 183 2.67 6.07 14.68
N GLN A 184 2.06 6.80 13.73
CA GLN A 184 0.65 6.67 13.36
C GLN A 184 0.44 7.05 11.90
N ILE A 185 -0.61 6.53 11.27
CA ILE A 185 -1.04 6.92 9.93
C ILE A 185 -1.71 8.30 10.04
N LEU A 186 -1.09 9.29 9.40
CA LEU A 186 -1.63 10.64 9.39
C LEU A 186 -2.86 10.70 8.47
N LYS A 187 -3.97 11.20 9.03
CA LYS A 187 -5.24 11.36 8.30
C LYS A 187 -5.15 12.38 7.16
N TYR A 188 -4.29 13.38 7.31
CA TYR A 188 -3.95 14.27 6.23
C TYR A 188 -3.00 13.57 5.25
N PHE A 189 -3.42 13.50 3.99
CA PHE A 189 -2.57 13.19 2.86
C PHE A 189 -2.81 14.24 1.78
N PRO A 190 -1.76 14.72 1.11
CA PRO A 190 -1.85 15.71 0.01
C PRO A 190 -2.48 15.11 -1.26
N PHE A 191 -3.70 14.55 -1.17
CA PHE A 191 -4.41 14.05 -2.34
C PHE A 191 -4.75 15.21 -3.26
N ASN A 192 -4.23 15.15 -4.47
CA ASN A 192 -4.61 16.00 -5.60
C ASN A 192 -4.40 17.51 -5.34
N ASP A 193 -3.44 17.85 -4.48
CA ASP A 193 -3.07 19.24 -4.17
C ASP A 193 -1.86 19.75 -4.98
N THR A 194 -1.23 18.87 -5.77
CA THR A 194 -0.08 19.18 -6.62
C THR A 194 -0.44 19.26 -8.11
N ARG A 195 0.59 19.45 -8.96
CA ARG A 195 0.50 19.36 -10.42
C ARG A 195 -0.02 17.99 -10.89
N VAL A 196 0.34 16.91 -10.21
CA VAL A 196 -0.04 15.55 -10.58
C VAL A 196 -1.12 15.06 -9.60
N VAL A 197 -2.23 14.61 -10.17
CA VAL A 197 -3.43 14.21 -9.42
C VAL A 197 -3.87 12.82 -9.85
N TRP A 198 -4.50 12.08 -8.95
CA TRP A 198 -5.28 10.90 -9.29
C TRP A 198 -6.48 11.30 -10.15
N TYR A 199 -6.64 10.59 -11.25
CA TYR A 199 -7.72 10.82 -12.19
C TYR A 199 -9.10 10.65 -11.51
N ALA A 200 -10.01 11.60 -11.78
CA ALA A 200 -11.32 11.67 -11.14
C ALA A 200 -11.29 11.69 -9.58
N GLY A 201 -10.14 12.06 -9.00
CA GLY A 201 -9.98 12.23 -7.56
C GLY A 201 -10.37 13.63 -7.10
N LYS A 202 -11.01 13.73 -5.93
CA LYS A 202 -11.24 15.01 -5.24
C LYS A 202 -9.96 15.49 -4.54
N LYS A 203 -9.86 16.79 -4.26
CA LYS A 203 -8.83 17.31 -3.34
C LYS A 203 -9.08 16.78 -1.94
N SER A 204 -8.01 16.58 -1.16
CA SER A 204 -8.13 16.29 0.27
C SER A 204 -9.04 17.31 0.96
N ILE A 205 -9.98 16.83 1.76
CA ILE A 205 -10.81 17.67 2.65
C ILE A 205 -10.07 18.09 3.91
N GLU A 206 -9.06 17.31 4.32
CA GLU A 206 -8.25 17.62 5.49
C GLU A 206 -7.24 18.71 5.10
N GLU A 207 -7.18 19.78 5.90
CA GLU A 207 -6.23 20.86 5.70
C GLU A 207 -4.80 20.41 5.99
N LYS A 208 -3.86 20.93 5.22
CA LYS A 208 -2.42 20.72 5.45
C LYS A 208 -2.04 21.25 6.83
N PRO A 209 -1.62 20.38 7.78
CA PRO A 209 -1.22 20.86 9.08
C PRO A 209 -0.03 21.81 8.95
N LYS A 210 0.02 22.86 9.76
CA LYS A 210 1.12 23.85 9.74
C LYS A 210 2.51 23.25 9.94
N TRP A 211 2.58 22.10 10.61
CA TRP A 211 3.82 21.36 10.85
C TRP A 211 4.23 20.45 9.68
N TYR A 212 3.36 20.23 8.69
CA TYR A 212 3.68 19.41 7.52
C TYR A 212 4.68 20.17 6.64
N LYS A 213 5.89 19.63 6.54
CA LYS A 213 6.95 20.13 5.67
C LYS A 213 7.36 19.03 4.71
N CYS A 214 7.43 19.40 3.44
CA CYS A 214 7.88 18.56 2.35
C CYS A 214 8.61 19.50 1.42
N ASP A 215 9.93 19.36 1.35
CA ASP A 215 10.81 20.20 0.56
C ASP A 215 11.03 19.59 -0.83
#